data_AF-A0A9W8G235-F1
#
_entry.id   AF-A0A9W8G235-F1
#
_cell.length_a   1.000
_cell.length_b   1.000
_cell.length_c   1.000
_cell.angle_alpha   90.00
_cell.angle_beta   90.00
_cell.angle_gamma   90.00
#
_symmetry.space_group_name_H-M   'P 1'
#
loop_
_entity.id
_entity.type
_entity.pdbx_description
1 polymer ?
#
loop_
_entity_poly.entity_id
_entity_poly.type
_entity_poly.pdbx_seq_one_letter_code
_entity_poly.pdbx_strand_id
1 'polypeptide(L)'
;MHPLIFFILAIPVAVPGVNGDFNRCNAEEWRPVLKKAYIQQKNMPSPHNLSQKRILEEELPKPYRILGPFAPYTKYRTHRRLTIYVDANNVVEDLECS
;
A
#
# COMPACT_ATOMS: atom_id res chain seq x y z
N MET A 1 41.24 12.00 -31.31
CA MET A 1 40.07 12.61 -30.63
C MET A 1 38.94 11.61 -30.73
N HIS A 2 38.67 10.85 -29.66
CA HIS A 2 37.64 9.81 -29.62
C HIS A 2 36.42 10.34 -28.86
N PRO A 3 35.18 10.25 -29.39
CA PRO A 3 33.99 10.58 -28.62
C PRO A 3 33.60 9.37 -27.75
N LEU A 4 33.55 9.58 -26.44
CA LEU A 4 32.94 8.65 -25.50
C LEU A 4 31.42 8.79 -25.62
N ILE A 5 30.79 7.82 -26.25
CA ILE A 5 29.34 7.66 -26.31
C ILE A 5 28.87 7.21 -24.93
N PHE A 6 28.16 8.09 -24.22
CA PHE A 6 27.45 7.77 -22.99
C PHE A 6 26.22 6.91 -23.34
N PHE A 7 26.34 5.60 -23.22
CA PHE A 7 25.19 4.71 -23.14
C PHE A 7 24.54 4.88 -21.76
N ILE A 8 23.46 5.66 -21.68
CA ILE A 8 22.57 5.64 -20.53
C ILE A 8 21.77 4.35 -20.63
N LEU A 9 22.26 3.29 -19.97
CA LEU A 9 21.49 2.08 -19.72
C LEU A 9 20.29 2.48 -18.85
N ALA A 10 19.11 2.55 -19.46
CA ALA A 10 17.85 2.59 -18.72
C ALA A 10 17.70 1.23 -18.03
N ILE A 11 18.10 1.15 -16.76
CA ILE A 11 17.84 -0.02 -15.93
C ILE A 11 16.32 -0.06 -15.73
N PRO A 12 15.60 -1.08 -16.22
CA PRO A 12 14.22 -1.26 -15.83
C PRO A 12 14.23 -1.47 -14.31
N VAL A 13 13.74 -0.49 -13.56
CA VAL A 13 13.46 -0.64 -12.14
C VAL A 13 12.32 -1.65 -12.06
N ALA A 14 12.69 -2.93 -11.94
CA ALA A 14 11.77 -3.98 -11.54
C ALA A 14 11.23 -3.55 -10.17
N VAL A 15 10.00 -3.02 -10.16
CA VAL A 15 9.25 -2.84 -8.93
C VAL A 15 9.02 -4.26 -8.43
N PRO A 16 9.63 -4.70 -7.31
CA PRO A 16 9.41 -6.04 -6.82
C PRO A 16 7.91 -6.19 -6.55
N GLY A 17 7.25 -6.95 -7.41
CA GLY A 17 5.95 -7.51 -7.10
C GLY A 17 6.12 -8.32 -5.84
N VAL A 18 5.51 -7.83 -4.76
CA VAL A 18 5.49 -8.45 -3.44
C VAL A 18 4.75 -9.79 -3.50
N ASN A 19 5.41 -10.82 -4.02
CA ASN A 19 5.09 -12.19 -3.69
C ASN A 19 5.64 -12.46 -2.28
N GLY A 20 5.01 -11.84 -1.28
CA GLY A 20 5.33 -12.03 0.12
C GLY A 20 4.87 -13.41 0.56
N ASP A 21 5.80 -14.21 1.05
CA ASP A 21 5.58 -15.49 1.71
C ASP A 21 4.55 -15.30 2.86
N PHE A 22 3.32 -15.81 2.69
CA PHE A 22 2.14 -15.53 3.53
C PHE A 22 2.20 -16.10 4.96
N ASN A 23 3.36 -16.55 5.43
CA ASN A 23 3.49 -17.22 6.72
C ASN A 23 3.55 -16.25 7.91
N ARG A 24 3.84 -14.96 7.69
CA ARG A 24 3.83 -13.93 8.74
C ARG A 24 3.36 -12.59 8.17
N CYS A 25 2.31 -12.01 8.75
CA CYS A 25 2.00 -10.60 8.50
C CYS A 25 3.15 -9.74 9.07
N ASN A 26 3.64 -8.77 8.29
CA ASN A 26 4.69 -7.85 8.71
C ASN A 26 4.28 -6.39 8.45
N ALA A 27 3.75 -5.70 9.46
CA ALA A 27 3.28 -4.31 9.32
C ALA A 27 4.40 -3.31 8.98
N GLU A 28 5.65 -3.62 9.34
CA GLU A 28 6.81 -2.77 9.08
C GLU A 28 7.08 -2.61 7.57
N GLU A 29 6.90 -3.68 6.80
CA GLU A 29 7.04 -3.65 5.34
C GLU A 29 6.03 -2.69 4.69
N TRP A 30 4.87 -2.51 5.34
CA TRP A 30 3.78 -1.68 4.84
C TRP A 30 3.78 -0.26 5.41
N ARG A 31 4.77 0.12 6.23
CA ARG A 31 4.93 1.51 6.70
C ARG A 31 4.93 2.59 5.61
N PRO A 32 5.46 2.36 4.39
CA PRO A 32 5.36 3.35 3.31
C PRO A 32 3.93 3.67 2.86
N VAL A 33 2.92 2.92 3.31
CA VAL A 33 1.50 3.18 3.08
C VAL A 33 0.92 4.21 4.05
N LEU A 34 1.56 4.44 5.19
CA LEU A 34 1.12 5.45 6.16
C LEU A 34 1.01 6.83 5.51
N LYS A 35 -0.04 7.57 5.90
CA LYS A 35 -0.38 8.91 5.39
C LYS A 35 -0.73 8.95 3.90
N LYS A 36 -0.90 7.79 3.23
CA LYS A 36 -1.46 7.73 1.87
C LYS A 36 -2.97 7.60 1.93
N ALA A 37 -3.64 8.17 0.94
CA ALA A 37 -5.07 7.93 0.74
C ALA A 37 -5.28 6.52 0.17
N TYR A 38 -6.07 5.72 0.86
CA TYR A 38 -6.54 4.43 0.38
C TYR A 38 -7.68 4.62 -0.63
N ILE A 39 -7.56 3.97 -1.79
CA ILE A 39 -8.56 4.02 -2.85
C ILE A 39 -9.00 2.60 -3.21
N GLN A 40 -10.29 2.34 -3.03
CA GLN A 40 -10.95 1.19 -3.65
C GLN A 40 -11.04 1.45 -5.14
N GLN A 41 -10.64 0.47 -5.96
CA GLN A 41 -10.55 0.61 -7.43
C GLN A 41 -11.89 1.07 -8.05
N LYS A 42 -13.02 0.63 -7.47
CA LYS A 42 -14.39 1.05 -7.85
C LYS A 42 -14.71 2.54 -7.61
N ASN A 43 -13.92 3.21 -6.77
CA ASN A 43 -14.09 4.60 -6.36
C ASN A 43 -12.96 5.50 -6.88
N MET A 44 -12.19 5.04 -7.87
CA MET A 44 -11.05 5.78 -8.39
C MET A 44 -11.53 7.14 -8.96
N PRO A 45 -11.14 8.28 -8.37
CA PRO A 45 -11.49 9.57 -8.93
C PRO A 45 -10.82 9.74 -10.29
N SER A 46 -11.48 10.45 -11.20
CA SER A 46 -10.97 10.79 -12.53
C SER A 46 -9.50 11.22 -12.48
N PRO A 47 -8.65 10.80 -13.44
CA PRO A 47 -7.18 10.96 -13.40
C PRO A 47 -6.67 12.40 -13.28
N HIS A 48 -7.54 13.40 -13.35
CA HIS A 48 -7.19 14.82 -13.23
C HIS A 48 -6.80 15.28 -11.81
N ASN A 49 -7.01 14.48 -10.76
CA ASN A 49 -6.78 14.88 -9.36
C ASN A 49 -5.67 14.04 -8.67
N LEU A 50 -4.51 13.85 -9.31
CA LEU A 50 -3.47 12.91 -8.84
C LEU A 50 -2.39 13.50 -7.90
N SER A 51 -2.61 14.66 -7.29
CA SER A 51 -1.57 15.30 -6.45
C SER A 51 -1.32 14.61 -5.08
N GLN A 52 -2.19 13.68 -4.67
CA GLN A 52 -2.04 12.95 -3.40
C GLN A 52 -1.37 11.60 -3.60
N LYS A 53 -0.39 11.26 -2.74
CA LYS A 53 0.17 9.91 -2.65
C LYS A 53 -0.93 8.93 -2.24
N ARG A 54 -1.17 7.91 -3.07
CA ARG A 54 -2.27 6.94 -2.94
C ARG A 54 -1.73 5.52 -2.86
N ILE A 55 -2.52 4.64 -2.28
CA ILE A 55 -2.34 3.19 -2.31
C ILE A 55 -3.59 2.57 -2.93
N LEU A 56 -3.42 1.70 -3.91
CA LEU A 56 -4.53 0.98 -4.53
C LEU A 56 -4.82 -0.30 -3.75
N GLU A 57 -6.08 -0.72 -3.74
CA GLU A 57 -6.51 -1.96 -3.09
C GLU A 57 -5.75 -3.21 -3.58
N GLU A 58 -5.40 -3.24 -4.86
CA GLU A 58 -4.65 -4.34 -5.48
C GLU A 58 -3.18 -4.40 -5.07
N GLU A 59 -2.63 -3.28 -4.57
CA GLU A 59 -1.26 -3.19 -4.08
C GLU A 59 -1.12 -3.69 -2.64
N LEU A 60 -2.24 -3.92 -1.94
CA LEU A 60 -2.25 -4.38 -0.55
C LEU A 60 -2.01 -5.89 -0.42
N PRO A 61 -1.35 -6.34 0.65
CA PRO A 61 -1.11 -7.76 0.87
C PRO A 61 -2.44 -8.42 1.22
N LYS A 62 -2.76 -9.54 0.60
CA LYS A 62 -3.85 -10.39 1.09
C LYS A 62 -3.30 -11.24 2.26
N PRO A 63 -4.14 -11.74 3.18
CA PRO A 63 -5.42 -11.16 3.55
C PRO A 63 -5.20 -9.83 4.28
N TYR A 64 -6.02 -8.83 3.96
CA TYR A 64 -6.07 -7.57 4.71
C TYR A 64 -7.50 -7.26 5.18
N ARG A 65 -7.61 -6.30 6.10
CA ARG A 65 -8.87 -5.70 6.55
C ARG A 65 -8.65 -4.20 6.70
N ILE A 66 -9.68 -3.42 6.36
CA ILE A 66 -9.66 -1.97 6.53
C ILE A 66 -10.69 -1.59 7.60
N LEU A 67 -10.28 -0.71 8.50
CA LEU A 67 -11.09 -0.19 9.59
C LEU A 67 -11.11 1.33 9.52
N GLY A 68 -12.29 1.89 9.29
CA GLY A 68 -12.51 3.33 9.39
C GLY A 68 -12.69 3.79 10.85
N PRO A 69 -12.74 5.11 11.09
CA PRO A 69 -12.70 5.69 12.44
C PRO A 69 -13.93 5.35 13.29
N PHE A 70 -15.05 4.98 12.65
CA PHE A 70 -16.32 4.65 13.33
C PHE A 70 -16.73 3.19 13.13
N ALA A 71 -15.86 2.35 12.57
CA ALA A 71 -16.21 0.95 12.31
C ALA A 71 -16.19 0.15 13.62
N PRO A 72 -17.33 -0.36 14.14
CA PRO A 72 -17.30 -1.26 15.27
C PRO A 72 -16.57 -2.55 14.83
N TYR A 73 -15.53 -2.94 15.56
CA TYR A 73 -14.82 -4.17 15.26
C TYR A 73 -14.52 -4.97 16.52
N THR A 74 -14.76 -6.27 16.43
CA THR A 74 -14.30 -7.22 17.44
C THR A 74 -12.82 -7.52 17.17
N LYS A 75 -12.00 -7.45 18.22
CA LYS A 75 -10.57 -7.78 18.17
C LYS A 75 -10.37 -9.30 18.10
N TYR A 76 -10.80 -9.91 16.99
CA TYR A 76 -10.39 -11.27 16.66
C TYR A 76 -8.99 -11.25 16.08
N ARG A 77 -8.03 -11.77 16.85
CA ARG A 77 -6.67 -11.99 16.36
C ARG A 77 -6.72 -13.09 15.30
N THR A 78 -6.18 -12.80 14.13
CA THR A 78 -6.11 -13.73 13.01
C THR A 78 -4.69 -13.61 12.51
N HIS A 79 -3.78 -14.42 13.07
CA HIS A 79 -2.31 -14.33 13.12
C HIS A 79 -1.52 -14.06 11.81
N ARG A 80 -2.21 -13.72 10.71
CA ARG A 80 -1.69 -13.58 9.34
C ARG A 80 -2.45 -12.51 8.55
N ARG A 81 -3.12 -11.54 9.20
CA ARG A 81 -3.92 -10.52 8.51
C ARG A 81 -3.42 -9.11 8.81
N LEU A 82 -3.19 -8.33 7.75
CA LEU A 82 -2.89 -6.90 7.89
C LEU A 82 -4.20 -6.14 8.14
N THR A 83 -4.28 -5.46 9.27
CA THR A 83 -5.35 -4.52 9.60
C THR A 83 -4.84 -3.11 9.33
N ILE A 84 -5.56 -2.38 8.48
CA ILE A 84 -5.24 -1.02 8.06
C ILE A 84 -6.28 -0.09 8.66
N TYR A 85 -5.84 0.85 9.48
CA TYR A 85 -6.68 1.86 10.08
C TYR A 85 -6.66 3.12 9.23
N VAL A 86 -7.83 3.61 8.85
CA VAL A 86 -7.99 4.83 8.05
C VAL A 86 -8.84 5.85 8.79
N ASP A 87 -8.54 7.13 8.55
CA ASP A 87 -9.32 8.25 9.07
C ASP A 87 -10.64 8.48 8.29
N ALA A 88 -11.38 9.52 8.66
CA ALA A 88 -12.62 9.90 7.98
C ALA A 88 -12.42 10.34 6.51
N ASN A 89 -11.19 10.64 6.11
CA ASN A 89 -10.80 11.03 4.75
C ASN A 89 -10.19 9.86 3.95
N ASN A 90 -10.26 8.62 4.45
CA ASN A 90 -9.60 7.43 3.90
C ASN A 90 -8.07 7.52 3.87
N VAL A 91 -7.45 8.30 4.73
CA VAL A 91 -5.99 8.37 4.91
C VAL A 91 -5.56 7.31 5.90
N VAL A 92 -4.53 6.53 5.57
CA VAL A 92 -4.00 5.48 6.46
C VAL A 92 -3.29 6.12 7.66
N GLU A 93 -3.80 5.87 8.87
CA GLU A 93 -3.24 6.38 10.12
C GLU A 93 -2.38 5.33 10.83
N ASP A 94 -2.76 4.06 10.76
CA ASP A 94 -2.06 2.99 11.49
C ASP A 94 -2.17 1.62 10.78
N LEU A 95 -1.28 0.70 11.15
CA LEU A 95 -1.16 -0.64 10.59
C LEU A 95 -0.89 -1.65 11.72
N GLU A 96 -1.70 -2.71 11.79
CA GLU A 96 -1.54 -3.78 12.79
C GLU A 96 -1.59 -5.15 12.10
N CYS A 97 -0.63 -6.00 12.42
CA CYS A 97 -0.74 -7.42 12.12
C CYS A 97 -1.47 -8.12 13.25
N SER A 98 -2.64 -8.67 12.93
CA SER A 98 -3.45 -9.46 13.86
C SER A 98 -3.18 -10.94 13.74
#